data_AF-A0A832VRF5-F1
#
_entry.id   AF-A0A832VRF5-F1
#
_cell.length_a   1.000
_cell.length_b   1.000
_cell.length_c   1.000
_cell.angle_alpha   90.00
_cell.angle_beta   90.00
_cell.angle_gamma   90.00
#
_symmetry.space_group_name_H-M   'P 1'
#
loop_
_entity.id
_entity.type
_entity.pdbx_description
1 polymer ?
#
loop_
_entity_poly.entity_id
_entity_poly.type
_entity_poly.pdbx_seq_one_letter_code
_entity_poly.pdbx_strand_id
1 'polypeptide(L)'
;MGSGTQKVFSSVKSFSQRGQLLSRAELQTLAESRDLDELLTRIKNTKYLDAVSKINKPFTAAKIESALRSELAEIHYSIASTTGKSAILDAYYLKFLISNLKVIIKGKALGKTQ
;
A
#
# COMPACT_ATOMS: atom_id res chain seq x y z
N MET A 1 -21.13 -22.73 7.92
CA MET A 1 -19.95 -23.34 8.55
C MET A 1 -18.75 -23.11 7.64
N GLY A 2 -17.77 -22.29 8.03
CA GLY A 2 -16.59 -21.96 7.20
C GLY A 2 -15.54 -21.08 7.88
N SER A 3 -15.55 -21.00 9.22
CA SER A 3 -14.88 -19.94 9.99
C SER A 3 -13.44 -20.27 10.43
N GLY A 4 -13.07 -21.55 10.54
CA GLY A 4 -11.73 -21.96 11.01
C GLY A 4 -10.66 -21.83 9.92
N THR A 5 -10.90 -22.44 8.75
CA THR A 5 -9.93 -22.52 7.65
C THR A 5 -9.62 -21.14 7.05
N GLN A 6 -10.64 -20.28 6.88
CA GLN A 6 -10.46 -18.91 6.37
C GLN A 6 -9.58 -18.06 7.29
N LYS A 7 -9.78 -18.18 8.61
CA LYS A 7 -8.95 -17.48 9.59
C LYS A 7 -7.51 -17.96 9.56
N VAL A 8 -7.26 -19.27 9.57
CA VAL A 8 -5.91 -19.84 9.48
C VAL A 8 -5.21 -19.40 8.19
N PHE A 9 -5.90 -19.47 7.06
CA PHE A 9 -5.37 -19.02 5.77
C PHE A 9 -5.02 -17.52 5.79
N SER A 10 -5.90 -16.67 6.33
CA SER A 10 -5.63 -15.24 6.45
C SER A 10 -4.46 -14.92 7.40
N SER A 11 -4.29 -15.70 8.47
CA SER A 11 -3.15 -15.57 9.38
C SER A 11 -1.85 -15.94 8.69
N VAL A 12 -1.79 -17.08 8.00
CA VAL A 12 -0.60 -17.52 7.25
C VAL A 12 -0.24 -16.51 6.17
N LYS A 13 -1.23 -16.01 5.42
CA LYS A 13 -1.05 -14.94 4.42
C LYS A 13 -0.48 -13.67 5.05
N SER A 14 -0.98 -13.25 6.21
CA SER A 14 -0.49 -12.07 6.93
C SER A 14 0.94 -12.24 7.43
N PHE A 15 1.30 -13.42 7.95
CA PHE A 15 2.68 -13.72 8.36
C PHE A 15 3.65 -13.77 7.18
N SER A 16 3.22 -14.32 6.05
CA SER A 16 4.00 -14.30 4.81
C SER A 16 4.26 -12.86 4.35
N GLN A 17 3.22 -12.02 4.30
CA GLN A 17 3.35 -10.59 3.96
C GLN A 17 4.29 -9.83 4.91
N ARG A 18 4.26 -10.16 6.22
CA ARG A 18 5.18 -9.59 7.21
C ARG A 18 6.63 -10.03 6.97
N GLY A 19 6.84 -11.29 6.58
CA GLY A 19 8.18 -11.81 6.26
C GLY A 19 8.80 -11.17 5.02
N GLN A 20 7.97 -10.62 4.13
CA GLN A 20 8.41 -9.90 2.94
C GLN A 20 8.59 -8.39 3.18
N LEU A 21 8.52 -7.90 4.42
CA LEU A 21 8.80 -6.48 4.68
C LEU A 21 10.28 -6.18 4.42
N LEU A 22 10.56 -4.96 3.96
CA LEU A 22 11.92 -4.51 3.72
C LEU A 22 12.71 -4.58 5.03
N SER A 23 13.85 -5.24 4.96
CA SER A 23 14.84 -5.29 6.01
C SER A 23 15.47 -3.90 6.22
N ARG A 24 16.10 -3.72 7.39
CA ARG A 24 16.84 -2.49 7.69
C ARG A 24 17.94 -2.21 6.67
N ALA A 25 18.60 -3.25 6.14
CA ALA A 25 19.62 -3.12 5.12
C ALA A 25 19.04 -2.61 3.80
N GLU A 26 17.89 -3.13 3.36
CA GLU A 26 17.21 -2.64 2.16
C GLU A 26 16.74 -1.19 2.32
N LEU A 27 16.24 -0.80 3.50
CA LEU A 27 15.86 0.59 3.77
C LEU A 27 17.07 1.55 3.74
N GLN A 28 18.21 1.11 4.27
CA GLN A 28 19.47 1.88 4.19
C GLN A 28 19.88 2.07 2.72
N THR A 29 19.84 0.99 1.94
CA THR A 29 20.10 1.05 0.50
C THR A 29 19.10 1.97 -0.21
N LEU A 30 17.83 2.03 0.17
CA LEU A 30 16.90 3.00 -0.44
C LEU A 30 17.21 4.45 -0.05
N ALA A 31 17.68 4.70 1.18
CA ALA A 31 18.03 6.02 1.66
C ALA A 31 19.30 6.61 0.99
N GLU A 32 20.17 5.75 0.47
CA GLU A 32 21.39 6.14 -0.22
C GLU A 32 21.20 6.50 -1.70
N SER A 33 19.95 6.45 -2.21
CA SER A 33 19.63 6.89 -3.56
C SER A 33 19.84 8.40 -3.73
N ARG A 34 20.52 8.79 -4.81
CA ARG A 34 20.87 10.18 -5.13
C ARG A 34 19.78 10.92 -5.89
N ASP A 35 18.99 10.18 -6.67
CA ASP A 35 17.90 10.72 -7.48
C ASP A 35 16.69 9.76 -7.52
N LEU A 36 15.60 10.24 -8.14
CA LEU A 36 14.35 9.48 -8.24
C LEU A 36 14.44 8.31 -9.22
N ASP A 37 15.31 8.36 -10.23
CA ASP A 37 15.54 7.26 -11.17
C ASP A 37 16.26 6.09 -10.46
N GLU A 38 17.26 6.40 -9.64
CA GLU A 38 18.00 5.45 -8.81
C GLU A 38 17.11 4.88 -7.72
N LEU A 39 16.32 5.71 -7.03
CA LEU A 39 15.35 5.25 -6.03
C LEU A 39 14.36 4.26 -6.67
N LEU A 40 13.80 4.59 -7.83
CA LEU A 40 12.87 3.71 -8.53
C LEU A 40 13.54 2.38 -8.92
N THR A 41 14.77 2.43 -9.40
CA THR A 41 15.54 1.24 -9.76
C THR A 41 15.79 0.34 -8.56
N ARG A 42 16.15 0.92 -7.40
CA ARG A 42 16.32 0.15 -6.15
C ARG A 42 14.99 -0.41 -5.65
N ILE A 43 13.87 0.31 -5.75
CA ILE A 43 12.54 -0.21 -5.40
C ILE A 43 12.11 -1.35 -6.32
N LYS A 44 12.44 -1.29 -7.62
CA LYS A 44 12.18 -2.39 -8.58
C LYS A 44 12.89 -3.69 -8.22
N ASN A 45 14.00 -3.63 -7.49
CA ASN A 45 14.71 -4.81 -6.99
C ASN A 45 14.10 -5.39 -5.70
N THR A 46 12.98 -4.84 -5.23
CA THR A 46 12.25 -5.34 -4.05
C THR A 46 10.93 -5.98 -4.47
N LYS A 47 10.16 -6.48 -3.50
CA LYS A 47 8.79 -6.98 -3.74
C LYS A 47 7.83 -5.97 -4.37
N TYR A 48 8.16 -4.68 -4.35
CA TYR A 48 7.30 -3.61 -4.86
C TYR A 48 7.48 -3.35 -6.36
N LEU A 49 8.20 -4.22 -7.07
CA LEU A 49 8.37 -4.14 -8.53
C LEU A 49 7.03 -3.91 -9.25
N ASP A 50 6.02 -4.73 -8.96
CA ASP A 50 4.73 -4.67 -9.66
C ASP A 50 3.99 -3.34 -9.42
N ALA A 51 4.15 -2.77 -8.22
CA ALA A 51 3.56 -1.49 -7.86
C ALA A 51 4.21 -0.34 -8.65
N VAL A 52 5.53 -0.34 -8.80
CA VAL A 52 6.27 0.78 -9.40
C VAL A 52 6.56 0.60 -10.90
N SER A 53 6.37 -0.59 -11.46
CA SER A 53 6.62 -0.88 -12.88
C SER A 53 5.69 -0.11 -13.82
N LYS A 54 4.52 0.31 -13.33
CA LYS A 54 3.52 1.07 -14.10
C LYS A 54 3.82 2.58 -14.16
N ILE A 55 4.85 3.04 -13.46
CA ILE A 55 5.21 4.46 -13.43
C ILE A 55 6.04 4.78 -14.67
N ASN A 56 5.55 5.72 -15.48
CA ASN A 56 6.24 6.26 -16.64
C ASN A 56 6.89 7.62 -16.33
N LYS A 57 7.95 7.95 -17.08
CA LYS A 57 8.63 9.26 -16.99
C LYS A 57 7.67 10.41 -17.32
N PRO A 58 7.81 11.60 -16.70
CA PRO A 58 8.80 11.94 -15.68
C PRO A 58 8.45 11.33 -14.32
N PHE A 59 9.48 10.81 -13.64
CA PHE A 59 9.36 10.31 -12.27
C PHE A 59 9.21 11.48 -11.31
N THR A 60 8.21 11.38 -10.43
CA THR A 60 7.97 12.37 -9.38
C THR A 60 7.71 11.62 -8.08
N ALA A 61 8.10 12.22 -6.95
CA ALA A 61 7.85 11.66 -5.63
C ALA A 61 6.36 11.35 -5.43
N ALA A 62 5.47 12.24 -5.90
CA ALA A 62 4.03 12.06 -5.83
C ALA A 62 3.52 10.81 -6.57
N LYS A 63 4.06 10.51 -7.77
CA LYS A 63 3.68 9.31 -8.53
C LYS A 63 4.15 8.03 -7.83
N ILE A 64 5.38 8.04 -7.30
CA ILE A 64 5.95 6.89 -6.58
C ILE A 64 5.15 6.62 -5.29
N GLU A 65 4.89 7.65 -4.50
CA GLU A 65 4.09 7.55 -3.29
C GLU A 65 2.66 7.08 -3.59
N SER A 66 2.02 7.61 -4.63
CA SER A 66 0.69 7.18 -5.05
C SER A 66 0.66 5.70 -5.42
N ALA A 67 1.66 5.21 -6.16
CA ALA A 67 1.73 3.81 -6.55
C ALA A 67 1.90 2.87 -5.34
N LEU A 68 2.79 3.22 -4.42
CA LEU A 68 3.01 2.45 -3.19
C LEU A 68 1.79 2.48 -2.25
N ARG A 69 1.07 3.61 -2.18
CA ARG A 69 -0.18 3.72 -1.43
C ARG A 69 -1.31 2.88 -2.04
N SER A 70 -1.39 2.82 -3.37
CA SER A 70 -2.36 1.95 -4.04
C SER A 70 -2.09 0.48 -3.76
N GLU A 71 -0.82 0.05 -3.83
CA GLU A 71 -0.42 -1.32 -3.46
C GLU A 71 -0.77 -1.65 -2.00
N LEU A 72 -0.51 -0.71 -1.09
CA LEU A 72 -0.89 -0.87 0.32
C LEU A 72 -2.42 -1.06 0.48
N ALA A 73 -3.22 -0.29 -0.25
CA ALA A 73 -4.68 -0.41 -0.23
C ALA A 73 -5.15 -1.78 -0.75
N GLU A 74 -4.54 -2.28 -1.82
CA GLU A 74 -4.82 -3.62 -2.38
C GLU A 74 -4.47 -4.74 -1.38
N ILE A 75 -3.31 -4.63 -0.71
CA ILE A 75 -2.93 -5.59 0.34
C ILE A 75 -3.95 -5.60 1.48
N HIS A 76 -4.35 -4.42 1.97
CA HIS A 76 -5.36 -4.31 3.03
C HIS A 76 -6.72 -4.88 2.60
N TYR A 77 -7.16 -4.58 1.37
CA TYR A 77 -8.39 -5.13 0.80
C TYR A 77 -8.32 -6.65 0.66
N SER A 78 -7.19 -7.17 0.19
CA SER A 78 -6.94 -8.60 0.02
C SER A 78 -6.95 -9.35 1.35
N ILE A 79 -6.47 -8.74 2.45
CA ILE A 79 -6.56 -9.31 3.79
C ILE A 79 -8.00 -9.28 4.30
N ALA A 80 -8.67 -8.12 4.20
CA ALA A 80 -10.05 -7.95 4.67
C ALA A 80 -11.04 -8.89 3.97
N SER A 81 -10.94 -9.01 2.64
CA SER A 81 -11.78 -9.92 1.84
C SER A 81 -11.55 -11.41 2.16
N THR A 82 -10.34 -11.78 2.59
CA THR A 82 -9.98 -13.18 2.88
C THR A 82 -10.39 -13.63 4.29
N THR A 83 -10.40 -12.73 5.27
CA THR A 83 -10.68 -13.06 6.68
C THR A 83 -12.18 -13.26 7.00
N GLY A 84 -13.07 -12.93 6.05
CA GLY A 84 -14.52 -12.90 6.25
C GLY A 84 -14.98 -11.62 6.97
N LYS A 85 -16.31 -11.40 7.10
CA LYS A 85 -16.88 -10.19 7.73
C LYS A 85 -16.33 -10.01 9.15
N SER A 86 -15.44 -9.04 9.32
CA SER A 86 -14.82 -8.71 10.60
C SER A 86 -14.97 -7.22 10.83
N ALA A 87 -15.85 -6.85 11.76
CA ALA A 87 -16.14 -5.45 12.08
C ALA A 87 -14.88 -4.63 12.41
N ILE A 88 -13.85 -5.27 12.97
CA ILE A 88 -12.57 -4.64 13.29
C ILE A 88 -11.76 -4.34 12.03
N LEU A 89 -11.70 -5.27 11.08
CA LEU A 89 -10.99 -5.07 9.81
C LEU A 89 -11.73 -4.06 8.93
N ASP A 90 -13.06 -4.09 8.93
CA ASP A 90 -13.90 -3.12 8.24
C ASP A 90 -13.70 -1.71 8.81
N ALA A 91 -13.67 -1.56 10.14
CA ALA A 91 -13.34 -0.30 10.80
C ALA A 91 -11.92 0.20 10.51
N TYR A 92 -10.94 -0.72 10.42
CA TYR A 92 -9.58 -0.38 10.06
C TYR A 92 -9.50 0.14 8.61
N TYR A 93 -10.21 -0.49 7.68
CA TYR A 93 -10.30 -0.03 6.29
C TYR A 93 -10.99 1.34 6.16
N LEU A 94 -12.06 1.58 6.95
CA LEU A 94 -12.76 2.87 7.00
C LEU A 94 -11.83 4.04 7.32
N LYS A 95 -10.73 3.84 8.07
CA LYS A 95 -9.73 4.90 8.35
C LYS A 95 -9.10 5.48 7.07
N PHE A 96 -8.81 4.62 6.08
CA PHE A 96 -8.23 5.05 4.79
C PHE A 96 -9.27 5.83 3.97
N LEU A 97 -10.51 5.33 3.93
CA LEU A 97 -11.63 6.03 3.29
C LEU A 97 -11.87 7.40 3.90
N ILE A 98 -11.88 7.51 5.23
CA ILE A 98 -12.09 8.79 5.95
C ILE A 98 -10.99 9.80 5.59
N SER A 99 -9.74 9.37 5.48
CA SER A 99 -8.62 10.25 5.12
C SER A 99 -8.80 10.80 3.69
N ASN A 100 -9.17 9.93 2.75
CA ASN A 100 -9.48 10.34 1.37
C ASN A 100 -10.70 11.27 1.31
N LEU A 101 -11.77 10.96 2.06
CA LEU A 101 -12.97 11.79 2.14
C LEU A 101 -12.66 13.21 2.66
N LYS A 102 -11.83 13.32 3.71
CA LYS A 102 -11.40 14.62 4.26
C LYS A 102 -10.68 15.47 3.22
N VAL A 103 -9.84 14.86 2.39
CA VAL A 103 -9.13 15.56 1.30
C VAL A 103 -10.13 16.08 0.26
N ILE A 104 -11.08 15.24 -0.17
CA ILE A 104 -12.12 15.61 -1.14
C ILE A 104 -12.97 16.77 -0.61
N ILE A 105 -13.44 16.68 0.64
CA ILE A 105 -14.27 17.73 1.27
C ILE A 105 -13.50 19.05 1.36
N LYS A 106 -12.22 19.02 1.77
CA LYS A 106 -11.36 20.22 1.78
C LYS A 106 -11.16 20.80 0.39
N GLY A 107 -10.93 19.95 -0.62
CA GLY A 107 -10.80 20.38 -2.02
C GLY A 107 -12.06 21.09 -2.53
N LYS A 108 -13.23 20.51 -2.26
CA LYS A 108 -14.53 21.09 -2.62
C LYS A 108 -14.79 22.42 -1.89
N ALA A 109 -14.45 22.51 -0.60
CA ALA A 109 -14.58 23.75 0.17
C ALA A 109 -13.66 24.87 -0.35
N LEU A 110 -12.50 24.52 -0.92
CA LEU A 110 -11.54 25.46 -1.52
C LEU A 110 -11.86 25.78 -3.01
N GLY A 111 -13.00 25.32 -3.54
CA GLY A 111 -13.40 25.57 -4.93
C GLY A 111 -12.53 24.88 -5.98
N LYS A 112 -11.72 23.88 -5.59
CA LYS A 112 -10.92 23.11 -6.54
C LYS A 112 -11.80 22.01 -7.16
N THR A 113 -11.98 22.04 -8.47
CA THR A 113 -12.56 20.94 -9.24
C THR A 113 -11.59 19.77 -9.30
N GLN A 114 -12.11 18.55 -9.15
CA GLN A 114 -11.35 17.29 -9.27
C GLN A 114 -10.75 17.13 -10.66
#